data_AF-A0A2I0JKQ4-F1
#
_entry.id   AF-A0A2I0JKQ4-F1
#
_cell.length_a   1.000
_cell.length_b   1.000
_cell.length_c   1.000
_cell.angle_alpha   90.00
_cell.angle_beta   90.00
_cell.angle_gamma   90.00
#
_symmetry.space_group_name_H-M   'P 1'
#
loop_
_entity.id
_entity.type
_entity.pdbx_description
1 polymer ?
#
loop_
_entity_poly.entity_id
_entity_poly.type
_entity_poly.pdbx_seq_one_letter_code
_entity_poly.pdbx_strand_id
1 'polypeptide(L)'
;MVIGNVTSVISGIHSKGGRKFGVNSLGPLGCIPVVRALPGTNGACSNEFNELLKLHNGALAKALQNLGAELDGFKYSNFDFFIVVTELTDNPSKYGFKESKEACCGSGPYRGNSTCGRRIGEIEYKLCPNPSGHIFFDNNHPTKRANQLYAELMWSGSTNITGPYNLEELFKPGKYEFTGGANFATSGAGALAETYSGFVVDLKSQLRLFEKMEKQLKKNFGDELAAKTISEAVYLFSIGSGDYSSTFFTNSTLFQSHSHEEYVAMVIGNITSVISVSILKYTRSPVTAAPNGSA
;
A
#
# COMPACT_ATOMS: atom_id res chain seq x y z
N MET A 1 7.91 6.53 -11.89
CA MET A 1 7.90 7.30 -10.62
C MET A 1 6.80 6.74 -9.75
N VAL A 2 7.14 6.28 -8.54
CA VAL A 2 6.24 5.48 -7.68
C VAL A 2 4.99 6.29 -7.33
N ILE A 3 5.16 7.47 -6.72
CA ILE A 3 4.03 8.32 -6.30
C ILE A 3 3.17 8.70 -7.49
N GLY A 4 3.79 9.01 -8.63
CA GLY A 4 3.05 9.42 -9.81
C GLY A 4 2.17 8.33 -10.42
N ASN A 5 2.61 7.06 -10.36
CA ASN A 5 1.78 5.94 -10.79
C ASN A 5 0.62 5.70 -9.81
N VAL A 6 0.85 5.88 -8.49
CA VAL A 6 -0.20 5.77 -7.48
C VAL A 6 -1.27 6.84 -7.68
N THR A 7 -0.89 8.11 -7.81
CA THR A 7 -1.86 9.20 -8.02
C THR A 7 -2.60 9.04 -9.35
N SER A 8 -1.91 8.62 -10.43
CA SER A 8 -2.54 8.38 -11.72
C SER A 8 -3.65 7.31 -11.64
N VAL A 9 -3.44 6.24 -10.86
CA VAL A 9 -4.47 5.20 -10.67
C VAL A 9 -5.61 5.68 -9.78
N ILE A 10 -5.31 6.42 -8.71
CA ILE A 10 -6.34 7.06 -7.88
C ILE A 10 -7.22 8.00 -8.72
N SER A 11 -6.62 8.87 -9.54
CA SER A 11 -7.34 9.74 -10.48
C SER A 11 -8.14 8.95 -11.51
N GLY A 12 -7.61 7.82 -11.99
CA GLY A 12 -8.32 6.92 -12.90
C GLY A 12 -9.61 6.37 -12.28
N ILE A 13 -9.55 5.87 -11.04
CA ILE A 13 -10.73 5.42 -10.30
C ILE A 13 -11.69 6.58 -10.03
N HIS A 14 -11.17 7.74 -9.64
CA HIS A 14 -11.99 8.94 -9.38
C HIS A 14 -12.77 9.39 -10.63
N SER A 15 -12.14 9.32 -11.81
CA SER A 15 -12.77 9.64 -13.10
C SER A 15 -13.95 8.72 -13.44
N LYS A 16 -14.02 7.52 -12.84
CA LYS A 16 -15.14 6.57 -12.97
C LYS A 16 -16.24 6.78 -11.94
N GLY A 17 -16.07 7.72 -11.02
CA GLY A 17 -17.05 8.03 -9.97
C GLY A 17 -16.60 7.65 -8.56
N GLY A 18 -15.44 7.02 -8.38
CA GLY A 18 -14.92 6.70 -7.05
C GLY A 18 -14.60 7.96 -6.24
N ARG A 19 -14.90 7.97 -4.93
CA ARG A 19 -14.75 9.17 -4.09
C ARG A 19 -13.96 8.97 -2.80
N LYS A 20 -13.80 7.72 -2.33
CA LYS A 20 -13.34 7.45 -0.96
C LYS A 20 -12.19 6.45 -0.97
N PHE A 21 -11.03 6.86 -0.47
CA PHE A 21 -9.78 6.12 -0.65
C PHE A 21 -9.10 5.87 0.70
N GLY A 22 -8.93 4.61 1.08
CA GLY A 22 -8.08 4.22 2.20
C GLY A 22 -6.68 3.91 1.70
N VAL A 23 -5.66 4.60 2.20
CA VAL A 23 -4.27 4.43 1.78
C VAL A 23 -3.45 3.99 2.98
N ASN A 24 -2.74 2.88 2.83
CA ASN A 24 -1.78 2.38 3.80
C ASN A 24 -0.38 2.87 3.39
N SER A 25 0.28 3.65 4.25
CA SER A 25 1.67 4.06 4.03
C SER A 25 2.63 2.87 4.21
N LEU A 26 3.91 3.06 3.87
CA LEU A 26 4.90 2.00 4.03
C LEU A 26 5.35 1.89 5.49
N GLY A 27 5.42 0.66 5.99
CA GLY A 27 5.98 0.36 7.32
C GLY A 27 7.51 0.46 7.34
N PRO A 28 8.16 0.32 8.51
CA PRO A 28 9.61 0.37 8.65
C PRO A 28 10.26 -0.94 8.17
N LEU A 29 10.33 -1.14 6.85
CA LEU A 29 10.87 -2.37 6.26
C LEU A 29 12.34 -2.62 6.63
N GLY A 30 13.09 -1.58 7.01
CA GLY A 30 14.45 -1.74 7.53
C GLY A 30 14.52 -2.47 8.87
N CYS A 31 13.39 -2.68 9.56
CA CYS A 31 13.32 -3.30 10.89
C CYS A 31 12.71 -4.71 10.90
N ILE A 32 12.34 -5.27 9.75
CA ILE A 32 11.75 -6.61 9.68
C ILE A 32 12.81 -7.70 9.92
N PRO A 33 12.41 -8.92 10.33
CA PRO A 33 13.38 -9.96 10.72
C PRO A 33 14.39 -10.32 9.63
N VAL A 34 14.01 -10.35 8.34
CA VAL A 34 14.97 -10.62 7.25
C VAL A 34 16.07 -9.57 7.17
N VAL A 35 15.77 -8.29 7.41
CA VAL A 35 16.77 -7.22 7.40
C VAL A 35 17.67 -7.31 8.63
N ARG A 36 17.11 -7.59 9.81
CA ARG A 36 17.88 -7.80 11.05
C ARG A 36 18.82 -9.01 10.99
N ALA A 37 18.50 -9.99 10.15
CA ALA A 37 19.31 -11.17 9.94
C ALA A 37 20.46 -10.96 8.93
N LEU A 38 20.51 -9.83 8.22
CA LEU A 38 21.57 -9.56 7.24
C LEU A 38 22.93 -9.41 7.91
N PRO A 39 24.02 -9.90 7.28
CA PRO A 39 25.38 -9.72 7.78
C PRO A 39 25.70 -8.24 8.03
N GLY A 40 26.40 -7.95 9.14
CA GLY A 40 26.84 -6.60 9.49
C GLY A 40 25.79 -5.70 10.15
N THR A 41 24.52 -6.11 10.20
CA THR A 41 23.48 -5.36 10.93
C THR A 41 23.53 -5.58 12.44
N ASN A 42 24.06 -6.73 12.89
CA ASN A 42 24.01 -7.18 14.29
C ASN A 42 22.60 -7.08 14.91
N GLY A 43 21.56 -7.28 14.10
CA GLY A 43 20.16 -7.17 14.52
C GLY A 43 19.59 -5.77 14.61
N ALA A 44 20.38 -4.74 14.25
CA ALA A 44 19.89 -3.38 14.12
C ALA A 44 18.96 -3.23 12.90
N CYS A 45 18.15 -2.18 12.89
CA CYS A 45 17.42 -1.80 11.69
C CYS A 45 18.36 -1.14 10.68
N SER A 46 18.03 -1.25 9.39
CA SER A 46 18.66 -0.41 8.36
C SER A 46 18.10 1.01 8.41
N ASN A 47 18.89 1.95 8.92
CA ASN A 47 18.51 3.37 8.96
C ASN A 47 18.33 3.94 7.56
N GLU A 48 19.25 3.63 6.64
CA GLU A 48 19.18 4.06 5.26
C GLU A 48 17.87 3.62 4.61
N PHE A 49 17.52 2.33 4.73
CA PHE A 49 16.28 1.83 4.14
C PHE A 49 15.06 2.52 4.76
N ASN A 50 15.04 2.74 6.07
CA ASN A 50 13.93 3.42 6.74
C ASN A 50 13.82 4.91 6.36
N GLU A 51 14.92 5.64 6.14
CA GLU A 51 14.88 7.03 5.68
C GLU A 51 14.23 7.16 4.30
N LEU A 52 14.50 6.21 3.41
CA LEU A 52 13.83 6.16 2.11
C LEU A 52 12.31 5.98 2.28
N LEU A 53 11.90 5.02 3.11
CA LEU A 53 10.46 4.79 3.34
C LEU A 53 9.76 6.01 3.94
N LYS A 54 10.44 6.77 4.81
CA LYS A 54 9.94 8.05 5.33
C LYS A 54 9.78 9.11 4.23
N LEU A 55 10.77 9.25 3.34
CA LEU A 55 10.70 10.17 2.20
C LEU A 55 9.52 9.83 1.28
N HIS A 56 9.33 8.54 0.99
CA HIS A 56 8.17 8.07 0.24
C HIS A 56 6.85 8.43 0.93
N ASN A 57 6.72 8.13 2.23
CA ASN A 57 5.51 8.39 3.00
C ASN A 57 5.18 9.89 3.04
N GLY A 58 6.20 10.75 3.20
CA GLY A 58 6.04 12.21 3.13
C GLY A 58 5.57 12.69 1.76
N ALA A 59 6.14 12.14 0.68
CA ALA A 59 5.72 12.46 -0.68
C ALA A 59 4.30 11.96 -1.00
N LEU A 60 3.93 10.77 -0.52
CA LEU A 60 2.59 10.21 -0.66
C LEU A 60 1.55 11.06 0.07
N ALA A 61 1.83 11.44 1.33
CA ALA A 61 0.94 12.29 2.11
C ALA A 61 0.68 13.63 1.41
N LYS A 62 1.74 14.28 0.89
CA LYS A 62 1.62 15.53 0.13
C LYS A 62 0.83 15.33 -1.18
N ALA A 63 1.04 14.22 -1.88
CA ALA A 63 0.30 13.91 -3.09
C ALA A 63 -1.20 13.70 -2.83
N LEU A 64 -1.57 13.03 -1.73
CA LEU A 64 -2.97 12.85 -1.34
C LEU A 64 -3.63 14.19 -0.95
N GLN A 65 -2.90 15.07 -0.26
CA GLN A 65 -3.36 16.43 0.03
C GLN A 65 -3.64 17.22 -1.26
N ASN A 66 -2.73 17.17 -2.24
CA ASN A 66 -2.93 17.82 -3.53
C ASN A 66 -4.16 17.27 -4.27
N LEU A 67 -4.32 15.94 -4.31
CA LEU A 67 -5.52 15.32 -4.90
C LEU A 67 -6.81 15.79 -4.20
N GLY A 68 -6.79 15.97 -2.87
CA GLY A 68 -7.93 16.52 -2.14
C GLY A 68 -8.25 17.99 -2.44
N ALA A 69 -7.25 18.77 -2.86
CA ALA A 69 -7.46 20.15 -3.30
C ALA A 69 -7.96 20.24 -4.76
N GLU A 70 -7.63 19.26 -5.59
CA GLU A 70 -7.89 19.29 -7.03
C GLU A 70 -9.13 18.49 -7.47
N LEU A 71 -9.44 17.40 -6.77
CA LEU A 71 -10.50 16.47 -7.15
C LEU A 71 -11.74 16.65 -6.29
N ASP A 72 -12.83 17.10 -6.93
CA ASP A 72 -14.11 17.29 -6.26
C ASP A 72 -14.62 15.98 -5.61
N GLY A 73 -15.10 16.11 -4.37
CA GLY A 73 -15.58 15.01 -3.55
C GLY A 73 -14.54 13.95 -3.19
N PHE A 74 -13.23 14.19 -3.42
CA PHE A 74 -12.17 13.26 -3.02
C PHE A 74 -12.00 13.25 -1.50
N LYS A 75 -12.24 12.10 -0.89
CA LYS A 75 -12.00 11.84 0.53
C LYS A 75 -10.98 10.72 0.66
N TYR A 76 -10.02 10.88 1.57
CA TYR A 76 -9.02 9.87 1.82
C TYR A 76 -8.71 9.69 3.31
N SER A 77 -8.31 8.46 3.65
CA SER A 77 -7.63 8.11 4.90
C SER A 77 -6.20 7.74 4.55
N ASN A 78 -5.21 8.30 5.23
CA ASN A 78 -3.81 7.92 5.08
C ASN A 78 -3.33 7.29 6.39
N PHE A 79 -3.35 5.96 6.45
CA PHE A 79 -2.90 5.21 7.60
C PHE A 79 -1.37 5.20 7.67
N ASP A 80 -0.82 5.85 8.69
CA ASP A 80 0.63 5.92 8.93
C ASP A 80 1.13 4.60 9.55
N PHE A 81 1.32 3.62 8.68
CA PHE A 81 1.78 2.30 9.06
C PHE A 81 3.22 2.34 9.61
N PHE A 82 4.02 3.33 9.22
CA PHE A 82 5.39 3.49 9.72
C PHE A 82 5.39 3.76 11.22
N ILE A 83 4.64 4.78 11.65
CA ILE A 83 4.56 5.17 13.06
C ILE A 83 3.93 4.04 13.88
N VAL A 84 2.86 3.43 13.38
CA VAL A 84 2.14 2.37 14.10
C VAL A 84 3.04 1.15 14.33
N VAL A 85 3.72 0.64 13.30
CA VAL A 85 4.61 -0.51 13.45
C VAL A 85 5.81 -0.19 14.34
N THR A 86 6.35 1.04 14.26
CA THR A 86 7.44 1.50 15.14
C THR A 86 7.01 1.47 16.60
N GLU A 87 5.87 2.06 16.93
CA GLU A 87 5.31 2.07 18.30
C GLU A 87 5.04 0.66 18.82
N LEU A 88 4.49 -0.24 18.01
CA LEU A 88 4.28 -1.63 18.42
C LEU A 88 5.61 -2.37 18.66
N THR A 89 6.64 -2.06 17.86
CA THR A 89 7.94 -2.73 17.95
C THR A 89 8.75 -2.26 19.15
N ASP A 90 8.67 -0.96 19.46
CA ASP A 90 9.38 -0.31 20.56
C ASP A 90 8.67 -0.53 21.90
N ASN A 91 7.33 -0.60 21.89
CA ASN A 91 6.50 -0.78 23.08
C ASN A 91 5.61 -2.05 23.02
N PRO A 92 6.15 -3.26 22.72
CA PRO A 92 5.33 -4.44 22.41
C PRO A 92 4.42 -4.88 23.55
N SER A 93 4.87 -4.75 24.80
CA SER A 93 4.10 -5.16 25.97
C SER A 93 2.84 -4.33 26.17
N LYS A 94 2.82 -3.06 25.74
CA LYS A 94 1.63 -2.19 25.76
C LYS A 94 0.49 -2.76 24.91
N TYR A 95 0.83 -3.52 23.87
CA TYR A 95 -0.12 -4.12 22.93
C TYR A 95 -0.32 -5.63 23.14
N GLY A 96 0.31 -6.19 24.18
CA GLY A 96 0.23 -7.61 24.52
C GLY A 96 1.21 -8.52 23.78
N PHE A 97 2.21 -7.97 23.09
CA PHE A 97 3.28 -8.75 22.46
C PHE A 97 4.45 -8.97 23.43
N LYS A 98 5.08 -10.15 23.30
CA LYS A 98 6.29 -10.53 24.03
C LYS A 98 7.54 -10.40 23.16
N GLU A 99 7.40 -10.61 21.86
CA GLU A 99 8.50 -10.59 20.90
C GLU A 99 8.17 -9.67 19.72
N SER A 100 9.08 -8.75 19.42
CA SER A 100 8.90 -7.71 18.39
C SER A 100 9.98 -7.69 17.31
N LYS A 101 11.05 -8.48 17.44
CA LYS A 101 12.22 -8.45 16.55
C LYS A 101 12.46 -9.79 15.85
N GLU A 102 12.21 -10.90 16.54
CA GLU A 102 12.33 -12.26 16.00
C GLU A 102 11.00 -12.75 15.41
N ALA A 103 11.05 -13.45 14.27
CA ALA A 103 9.86 -14.06 13.68
C ALA A 103 9.40 -15.30 14.48
N CYS A 104 8.10 -15.59 14.46
CA CYS A 104 7.59 -16.83 15.03
C CYS A 104 8.05 -18.07 14.24
N CYS A 105 8.15 -17.98 12.92
CA CYS A 105 8.40 -19.08 12.00
C CYS A 105 9.57 -18.77 11.06
N GLY A 106 10.60 -19.60 11.08
CA GLY A 106 11.78 -19.43 10.24
C GLY A 106 13.03 -20.05 10.86
N SER A 107 14.21 -19.73 10.33
CA SER A 107 15.49 -20.22 10.84
C SER A 107 16.57 -19.15 10.81
N GLY A 108 17.73 -19.44 11.42
CA GLY A 108 18.84 -18.49 11.54
C GLY A 108 18.58 -17.36 12.54
N PRO A 109 19.47 -16.34 12.58
CA PRO A 109 19.31 -15.16 13.44
C PRO A 109 17.95 -14.48 13.21
N TYR A 110 17.28 -14.08 14.29
CA TYR A 110 15.95 -13.45 14.28
C TYR A 110 14.86 -14.26 13.53
N ARG A 111 15.12 -15.55 13.24
CA ARG A 111 14.32 -16.36 12.30
C ARG A 111 14.09 -15.66 10.95
N GLY A 112 15.08 -14.88 10.50
CA GLY A 112 15.01 -14.07 9.29
C GLY A 112 15.20 -14.84 7.98
N ASN A 113 15.63 -16.10 8.01
CA ASN A 113 15.74 -16.90 6.79
C ASN A 113 14.37 -17.34 6.29
N SER A 114 14.18 -17.31 4.97
CA SER A 114 12.90 -17.64 4.30
C SER A 114 12.65 -19.16 4.22
N THR A 115 12.54 -19.81 5.38
CA THR A 115 12.37 -21.25 5.53
C THR A 115 11.03 -21.66 6.13
N CYS A 116 10.21 -20.71 6.60
CA CYS A 116 8.91 -21.04 7.19
C CYS A 116 8.05 -21.90 6.27
N GLY A 117 7.58 -23.06 6.78
CA GLY A 117 6.77 -24.00 6.01
C GLY A 117 7.49 -24.70 4.86
N ARG A 118 8.82 -24.56 4.75
CA ARG A 118 9.65 -25.17 3.71
C ARG A 118 10.81 -25.92 4.34
N ARG A 119 11.19 -27.06 3.74
CA ARG A 119 12.46 -27.72 4.04
C ARG A 119 13.45 -27.35 2.94
N ILE A 120 14.52 -26.63 3.28
CA ILE A 120 15.58 -26.27 2.34
C ILE A 120 16.81 -27.12 2.68
N GLY A 121 16.93 -28.29 2.03
CA GLY A 121 17.95 -29.28 2.36
C GLY A 121 17.82 -29.80 3.79
N GLU A 122 18.86 -29.60 4.60
CA GLU A 122 18.89 -29.93 6.03
C GLU A 122 18.40 -28.79 6.94
N ILE A 123 18.15 -27.60 6.39
CA ILE A 123 17.72 -26.45 7.19
C ILE A 123 16.22 -26.61 7.50
N GLU A 124 15.94 -26.91 8.77
CA GLU A 124 14.59 -26.96 9.32
C GLU A 124 14.18 -25.59 9.88
N TYR A 125 12.94 -25.19 9.62
CA TYR A 125 12.36 -24.01 10.26
C TYR A 125 11.95 -24.33 11.70
N LYS A 126 12.00 -23.32 12.56
CA LYS A 126 11.44 -23.38 13.90
C LYS A 126 10.13 -22.63 13.92
N LEU A 127 9.15 -23.15 14.65
CA LEU A 127 7.88 -22.48 14.94
C LEU A 127 7.81 -22.14 16.43
N CYS A 128 7.38 -20.92 16.75
CA CYS A 128 7.19 -20.49 18.12
C CYS A 128 5.93 -21.15 18.74
N PRO A 129 5.90 -21.41 20.06
CA PRO A 129 4.74 -22.03 20.71
C PRO A 129 3.50 -21.12 20.78
N ASN A 130 3.68 -19.80 20.68
CA ASN A 130 2.60 -18.83 20.73
C ASN A 130 2.78 -17.71 19.68
N PRO A 131 2.18 -17.86 18.49
CA PRO A 131 2.21 -16.84 17.44
C PRO A 131 1.59 -15.51 17.88
N SER A 132 0.55 -15.52 18.71
CA SER A 132 -0.10 -14.27 19.17
C SER A 132 0.79 -13.42 20.08
N GLY A 133 1.87 -13.98 20.64
CA GLY A 133 2.87 -13.24 21.39
C GLY A 133 3.93 -12.55 20.51
N HIS A 134 3.93 -12.76 19.19
CA HIS A 134 4.89 -12.19 18.26
C HIS A 134 4.24 -11.14 17.36
N ILE A 135 4.99 -10.09 17.01
CA ILE A 135 4.57 -9.15 15.95
C ILE A 135 4.70 -9.81 14.58
N PHE A 136 5.82 -10.51 14.32
CA PHE A 136 6.12 -11.13 13.03
C PHE A 136 5.83 -12.63 13.04
N PHE A 137 5.08 -13.10 12.05
CA PHE A 137 4.83 -14.52 11.85
C PHE A 137 6.01 -15.19 11.16
N ASP A 138 6.43 -14.66 10.02
CA ASP A 138 7.61 -15.10 9.29
C ASP A 138 8.64 -13.95 9.19
N ASN A 139 9.63 -14.10 8.33
CA ASN A 139 10.72 -13.14 8.21
C ASN A 139 10.32 -11.76 7.61
N ASN A 140 9.07 -11.60 7.16
CA ASN A 140 8.55 -10.37 6.56
C ASN A 140 7.18 -9.97 7.10
N HIS A 141 6.28 -10.94 7.33
CA HIS A 141 4.86 -10.69 7.51
C HIS A 141 4.43 -10.69 8.99
N PRO A 142 3.48 -9.81 9.36
CA PRO A 142 2.93 -9.77 10.71
C PRO A 142 2.05 -10.98 11.04
N THR A 143 1.89 -11.27 12.33
CA THR A 143 0.97 -12.30 12.84
C THR A 143 -0.49 -11.88 12.68
N LYS A 144 -1.42 -12.83 12.78
CA LYS A 144 -2.86 -12.54 12.81
C LYS A 144 -3.20 -11.50 13.87
N ARG A 145 -2.59 -11.59 15.06
CA ARG A 145 -2.84 -10.65 16.17
C ARG A 145 -2.35 -9.24 15.84
N ALA A 146 -1.17 -9.11 15.24
CA ALA A 146 -0.67 -7.81 14.78
C ALA A 146 -1.55 -7.22 13.67
N ASN A 147 -1.91 -8.02 12.66
CA ASN A 147 -2.84 -7.58 11.59
C ASN A 147 -4.20 -7.14 12.14
N GLN A 148 -4.74 -7.83 13.14
CA GLN A 148 -5.99 -7.41 13.77
C GLN A 148 -5.88 -6.02 14.41
N LEU A 149 -4.80 -5.75 15.15
CA LEU A 149 -4.56 -4.42 15.72
C LEU A 149 -4.40 -3.35 14.64
N TYR A 150 -3.67 -3.64 13.57
CA TYR A 150 -3.52 -2.72 12.45
C TYR A 150 -4.87 -2.41 11.81
N ALA A 151 -5.73 -3.41 11.62
CA ALA A 151 -7.07 -3.20 11.08
C ALA A 151 -7.96 -2.36 12.03
N GLU A 152 -7.90 -2.59 13.34
CA GLU A 152 -8.64 -1.80 14.34
C GLU A 152 -8.19 -0.33 14.35
N LEU A 153 -6.87 -0.09 14.28
CA LEU A 153 -6.29 1.25 14.22
C LEU A 153 -6.54 1.95 12.87
N MET A 154 -6.52 1.21 11.77
CA MET A 154 -6.88 1.75 10.46
C MET A 154 -8.38 2.10 10.40
N TRP A 155 -9.22 1.29 11.06
CA TRP A 155 -10.67 1.50 11.13
C TRP A 155 -11.04 2.77 11.89
N SER A 156 -10.55 2.91 13.12
CA SER A 156 -11.04 3.93 14.08
C SER A 156 -9.93 4.72 14.79
N GLY A 157 -8.67 4.59 14.33
CA GLY A 157 -7.54 5.31 14.91
C GLY A 157 -7.67 6.81 14.76
N SER A 158 -7.02 7.54 15.66
CA SER A 158 -6.98 9.01 15.64
C SER A 158 -6.39 9.55 14.35
N THR A 159 -6.79 10.76 13.97
CA THR A 159 -6.30 11.46 12.76
C THR A 159 -4.78 11.64 12.70
N ASN A 160 -4.06 11.55 13.83
CA ASN A 160 -2.59 11.53 13.84
C ASN A 160 -1.98 10.34 13.08
N ILE A 161 -2.69 9.22 12.98
CA ILE A 161 -2.22 8.00 12.31
C ILE A 161 -3.11 7.58 11.13
N THR A 162 -4.22 8.28 10.87
CA THR A 162 -5.16 7.95 9.78
C THR A 162 -5.52 9.15 8.89
N GLY A 163 -5.06 10.37 9.21
CA GLY A 163 -5.66 11.61 8.72
C GLY A 163 -5.79 11.77 7.19
N PRO A 164 -6.73 12.63 6.74
CA PRO A 164 -7.64 13.45 7.55
C PRO A 164 -8.86 12.72 8.10
N TYR A 165 -9.19 11.52 7.58
CA TYR A 165 -10.28 10.67 8.04
C TYR A 165 -9.75 9.28 8.40
N ASN A 166 -10.32 8.56 9.35
CA ASN A 166 -10.13 7.11 9.45
C ASN A 166 -11.06 6.36 8.48
N LEU A 167 -10.92 5.02 8.36
CA LEU A 167 -11.78 4.29 7.42
C LEU A 167 -13.25 4.34 7.84
N GLU A 168 -13.57 4.28 9.13
CA GLU A 168 -14.94 4.34 9.64
C GLU A 168 -15.66 5.60 9.13
N GLU A 169 -14.99 6.76 9.16
CA GLU A 169 -15.52 8.04 8.67
C GLU A 169 -15.72 8.09 7.13
N LEU A 170 -15.05 7.21 6.38
CA LEU A 170 -15.30 7.04 4.94
C LEU A 170 -16.56 6.18 4.67
N PHE A 171 -17.05 5.44 5.66
CA PHE A 171 -18.34 4.79 5.57
C PHE A 171 -19.43 5.73 6.10
N LYS A 172 -20.66 5.55 5.63
CA LYS A 172 -21.81 6.27 6.22
C LYS A 172 -22.09 5.64 7.62
N PRO A 173 -22.87 6.28 8.48
CA PRO A 173 -23.37 5.57 9.66
C PRO A 173 -24.24 4.38 9.23
N GLY A 174 -23.94 3.16 9.72
CA GLY A 174 -24.71 1.97 9.37
C GLY A 174 -24.04 0.66 9.77
N LYS A 175 -24.78 -0.45 9.63
CA LYS A 175 -24.21 -1.80 9.70
C LYS A 175 -23.73 -2.22 8.31
N TYR A 176 -22.50 -2.67 8.24
CA TYR A 176 -21.85 -3.06 6.99
C TYR A 176 -21.58 -4.56 6.95
N GLU A 177 -21.96 -5.19 5.84
CA GLU A 177 -21.46 -6.52 5.47
C GLU A 177 -20.34 -6.35 4.45
N PHE A 178 -19.10 -6.63 4.87
CA PHE A 178 -17.91 -6.50 4.00
C PHE A 178 -17.70 -7.70 3.07
N THR A 179 -18.79 -8.35 2.63
CA THR A 179 -18.77 -9.56 1.79
C THR A 179 -18.86 -9.26 0.30
N GLY A 180 -19.30 -8.05 -0.09
CA GLY A 180 -19.53 -7.64 -1.49
C GLY A 180 -18.36 -6.95 -2.21
N GLY A 181 -17.11 -7.24 -1.84
CA GLY A 181 -15.92 -6.55 -2.37
C GLY A 181 -15.30 -7.19 -3.62
N ALA A 182 -14.37 -6.46 -4.25
CA ALA A 182 -13.48 -6.97 -5.31
C ALA A 182 -12.02 -6.72 -4.93
N ASN A 183 -11.14 -7.68 -5.24
CA ASN A 183 -9.71 -7.55 -5.03
C ASN A 183 -8.94 -7.73 -6.34
N PHE A 184 -8.13 -6.73 -6.67
CA PHE A 184 -7.22 -6.76 -7.83
C PHE A 184 -5.75 -6.84 -7.40
N ALA A 185 -5.47 -6.72 -6.10
CA ALA A 185 -4.11 -6.70 -5.58
C ALA A 185 -3.45 -8.06 -5.71
N THR A 186 -2.12 -8.03 -5.89
CA THR A 186 -1.27 -9.22 -5.77
C THR A 186 -0.11 -8.95 -4.83
N SER A 187 0.35 -10.01 -4.17
CA SER A 187 1.51 -9.95 -3.28
C SER A 187 2.76 -9.55 -4.07
N GLY A 188 3.54 -8.61 -3.53
CA GLY A 188 4.77 -8.11 -4.16
C GLY A 188 4.56 -7.08 -5.27
N ALA A 189 3.32 -6.73 -5.63
CA ALA A 189 3.09 -5.68 -6.62
C ALA A 189 3.76 -4.35 -6.22
N GLY A 190 4.41 -3.74 -7.20
CA GLY A 190 4.89 -2.37 -7.14
C GLY A 190 3.98 -1.39 -7.86
N ALA A 191 4.22 -0.10 -7.64
CA ALA A 191 3.67 0.95 -8.48
C ALA A 191 4.39 1.01 -9.84
N LEU A 192 5.64 0.53 -9.92
CA LEU A 192 6.39 0.41 -11.17
C LEU A 192 6.02 -0.92 -11.88
N ALA A 193 5.96 -0.90 -13.20
CA ALA A 193 5.56 -2.07 -13.98
C ALA A 193 6.68 -3.13 -14.06
N GLU A 194 7.91 -2.68 -13.84
CA GLU A 194 9.12 -3.48 -13.85
C GLU A 194 9.26 -4.32 -12.57
N THR A 195 8.64 -3.88 -11.46
CA THR A 195 8.70 -4.55 -10.15
C THR A 195 8.10 -5.95 -10.24
N TYR A 196 8.98 -6.97 -10.15
CA TYR A 196 8.64 -8.39 -10.30
C TYR A 196 7.81 -8.71 -11.56
N SER A 197 8.11 -8.03 -12.67
CA SER A 197 7.43 -8.22 -13.95
C SER A 197 7.30 -9.71 -14.33
N GLY A 198 6.11 -10.11 -14.76
CA GLY A 198 5.75 -11.49 -15.09
C GLY A 198 5.25 -12.34 -13.91
N PHE A 199 5.51 -11.93 -12.66
CA PHE A 199 5.04 -12.62 -11.46
C PHE A 199 3.89 -11.91 -10.76
N VAL A 200 3.65 -10.63 -11.09
CA VAL A 200 2.67 -9.78 -10.43
C VAL A 200 1.73 -9.09 -11.42
N VAL A 201 0.53 -8.74 -10.96
CA VAL A 201 -0.38 -7.78 -11.58
C VAL A 201 0.03 -6.39 -11.12
N ASP A 202 0.74 -5.66 -11.98
CA ASP A 202 1.18 -4.29 -11.72
C ASP A 202 0.01 -3.32 -11.48
N LEU A 203 0.26 -2.20 -10.82
CA LEU A 203 -0.79 -1.25 -10.42
C LEU A 203 -1.63 -0.72 -11.61
N LYS A 204 -1.05 -0.55 -12.80
CA LYS A 204 -1.83 -0.12 -13.99
C LYS A 204 -2.69 -1.25 -14.52
N SER A 205 -2.23 -2.51 -14.44
CA SER A 205 -3.07 -3.68 -14.71
C SER A 205 -4.24 -3.78 -13.73
N GLN A 206 -4.03 -3.49 -12.45
CA GLN A 206 -5.09 -3.48 -11.44
C GLN A 206 -6.19 -2.45 -11.79
N LEU A 207 -5.82 -1.25 -12.27
CA LEU A 207 -6.78 -0.27 -12.77
C LEU A 207 -7.59 -0.80 -13.98
N ARG A 208 -6.94 -1.48 -14.93
CA ARG A 208 -7.64 -2.10 -16.08
C ARG A 208 -8.63 -3.17 -15.66
N LEU A 209 -8.30 -3.95 -14.63
CA LEU A 209 -9.22 -4.95 -14.06
C LEU A 209 -10.42 -4.28 -13.38
N PHE A 210 -10.20 -3.18 -12.65
CA PHE A 210 -11.26 -2.34 -12.12
C PHE A 210 -12.19 -1.81 -13.21
N GLU A 211 -11.64 -1.24 -14.29
CA GLU A 211 -12.44 -0.74 -15.43
C GLU A 211 -13.24 -1.86 -16.12
N LYS A 212 -12.68 -3.08 -16.18
CA LYS A 212 -13.42 -4.24 -16.69
C LYS A 212 -14.58 -4.62 -15.77
N MET A 213 -14.37 -4.61 -14.46
CA MET A 213 -15.42 -4.86 -13.47
C MET A 213 -16.52 -3.78 -13.56
N GLU A 214 -16.16 -2.50 -13.68
CA GLU A 214 -17.11 -1.39 -13.84
C GLU A 214 -18.01 -1.60 -15.07
N LYS A 215 -17.44 -1.99 -16.22
CA LYS A 215 -18.23 -2.35 -17.42
C LYS A 215 -19.16 -3.54 -17.17
N GLN A 216 -18.74 -4.54 -16.40
CA GLN A 216 -19.58 -5.69 -16.06
C GLN A 216 -20.71 -5.30 -15.11
N LEU A 217 -20.46 -4.43 -14.14
CA LEU A 217 -21.49 -3.90 -13.25
C LEU A 217 -22.57 -3.17 -14.07
N LYS A 218 -22.18 -2.31 -15.00
CA LYS A 218 -23.12 -1.62 -15.90
C LYS A 218 -23.95 -2.59 -16.73
N LYS A 219 -23.30 -3.58 -17.34
CA LYS A 219 -23.97 -4.58 -18.16
C LYS A 219 -25.00 -5.40 -17.37
N ASN A 220 -24.68 -5.77 -16.13
CA ASN A 220 -25.49 -6.70 -15.35
C ASN A 220 -26.59 -6.00 -14.53
N PHE A 221 -26.35 -4.75 -14.12
CA PHE A 221 -27.17 -4.05 -13.12
C PHE A 221 -27.65 -2.66 -13.57
N GLY A 222 -27.27 -2.22 -14.77
CA GLY A 222 -27.59 -0.90 -15.31
C GLY A 222 -26.64 0.21 -14.82
N ASP A 223 -26.65 1.32 -15.54
CA ASP A 223 -25.72 2.44 -15.30
C ASP A 223 -25.92 3.11 -13.94
N GLU A 224 -27.17 3.27 -13.49
CA GLU A 224 -27.49 3.94 -12.23
C GLU A 224 -26.93 3.16 -11.02
N LEU A 225 -27.23 1.86 -10.94
CA LEU A 225 -26.76 1.02 -9.84
C LEU A 225 -25.24 0.84 -9.88
N ALA A 226 -24.64 0.74 -11.08
CA ALA A 226 -23.20 0.70 -11.22
C ALA A 226 -22.54 2.00 -10.72
N ALA A 227 -23.04 3.16 -11.14
CA ALA A 227 -22.51 4.46 -10.70
C ALA A 227 -22.65 4.66 -9.19
N LYS A 228 -23.79 4.25 -8.60
CA LYS A 228 -23.98 4.26 -7.15
C LYS A 228 -22.98 3.34 -6.44
N THR A 229 -22.81 2.11 -6.93
CA THR A 229 -21.86 1.13 -6.36
C THR A 229 -20.43 1.69 -6.36
N ILE A 230 -20.00 2.27 -7.48
CA ILE A 230 -18.66 2.85 -7.64
C ILE A 230 -18.47 4.08 -6.75
N SER A 231 -19.45 4.97 -6.67
CA SER A 231 -19.33 6.19 -5.84
C SER A 231 -19.39 5.93 -4.33
N GLU A 232 -20.13 4.90 -3.89
CA GLU A 232 -20.27 4.55 -2.48
C GLU A 232 -19.17 3.58 -1.97
N ALA A 233 -18.39 2.96 -2.85
CA ALA A 233 -17.29 2.09 -2.47
C ALA A 233 -16.14 2.86 -1.76
N VAL A 234 -15.38 2.12 -0.96
CA VAL A 234 -14.11 2.57 -0.38
C VAL A 234 -12.99 1.77 -1.03
N TYR A 235 -12.01 2.47 -1.62
CA TYR A 235 -10.91 1.89 -2.36
C TYR A 235 -9.67 1.80 -1.49
N LEU A 236 -9.23 0.58 -1.18
CA LEU A 236 -8.05 0.35 -0.33
C LEU A 236 -6.79 0.20 -1.18
N PHE A 237 -5.76 0.97 -0.83
CA PHE A 237 -4.45 0.99 -1.48
C PHE A 237 -3.38 0.61 -0.47
N SER A 238 -2.59 -0.41 -0.80
CA SER A 238 -1.35 -0.76 -0.11
C SER A 238 -0.35 -1.18 -1.18
N ILE A 239 0.45 -0.23 -1.68
CA ILE A 239 1.34 -0.42 -2.83
C ILE A 239 2.63 0.36 -2.59
N GLY A 240 3.73 -0.06 -3.22
CA GLY A 240 5.02 0.61 -3.13
C GLY A 240 6.07 -0.19 -2.38
N SER A 241 5.68 -1.02 -1.40
CA SER A 241 6.62 -1.86 -0.64
C SER A 241 7.41 -2.80 -1.55
N GLY A 242 6.79 -3.32 -2.60
CA GLY A 242 7.44 -4.14 -3.62
C GLY A 242 8.57 -3.42 -4.35
N ASP A 243 8.38 -2.14 -4.72
CA ASP A 243 9.36 -1.37 -5.49
C ASP A 243 10.68 -1.17 -4.70
N TYR A 244 10.55 -0.91 -3.39
CA TYR A 244 11.72 -0.73 -2.52
C TYR A 244 12.33 -2.06 -2.09
N SER A 245 11.51 -3.05 -1.78
CA SER A 245 11.99 -4.38 -1.37
C SER A 245 12.72 -5.08 -2.51
N SER A 246 12.19 -5.04 -3.73
CA SER A 246 12.84 -5.63 -4.89
C SER A 246 14.22 -5.03 -5.09
N THR A 247 14.33 -3.71 -5.04
CA THR A 247 15.59 -3.00 -5.22
C THR A 247 16.57 -3.32 -4.10
N PHE A 248 16.12 -3.28 -2.84
CA PHE A 248 16.93 -3.57 -1.66
C PHE A 248 17.49 -4.99 -1.63
N PHE A 249 16.66 -5.99 -1.97
CA PHE A 249 17.06 -7.40 -1.88
C PHE A 249 17.76 -7.93 -3.16
N THR A 250 17.59 -7.31 -4.33
CA THR A 250 18.20 -7.79 -5.58
C THR A 250 19.47 -7.04 -5.99
N ASN A 251 19.65 -5.80 -5.56
CA ASN A 251 20.78 -4.98 -6.01
C ASN A 251 21.36 -4.15 -4.84
N SER A 252 22.15 -4.78 -3.98
CA SER A 252 22.72 -4.15 -2.78
C SER A 252 23.62 -2.95 -3.08
N THR A 253 24.14 -2.85 -4.31
CA THR A 253 25.02 -1.76 -4.76
C THR A 253 24.27 -0.51 -5.20
N LEU A 254 22.96 -0.58 -5.45
CA LEU A 254 22.16 0.59 -5.86
C LEU A 254 22.12 1.65 -4.73
N PHE A 255 22.08 1.18 -3.48
CA PHE A 255 22.17 2.01 -2.28
C PHE A 255 23.60 2.48 -1.95
N GLN A 256 24.61 1.78 -2.48
CA GLN A 256 26.01 2.20 -2.35
C GLN A 256 26.46 3.17 -3.48
N SER A 257 25.70 3.29 -4.57
CA SER A 257 26.15 3.97 -5.80
C SER A 257 25.24 5.07 -6.35
N HIS A 258 24.00 5.20 -5.87
CA HIS A 258 23.06 6.21 -6.38
C HIS A 258 22.97 7.40 -5.42
N SER A 259 23.02 8.62 -5.95
CA SER A 259 22.89 9.83 -5.15
C SER A 259 21.44 10.00 -4.66
N HIS A 260 21.25 10.76 -3.58
CA HIS A 260 19.93 11.14 -3.05
C HIS A 260 18.98 11.69 -4.15
N GLU A 261 19.54 12.21 -5.25
CA GLU A 261 18.83 12.82 -6.38
C GLU A 261 18.17 11.80 -7.32
N GLU A 262 18.83 10.67 -7.64
CA GLU A 262 18.24 9.60 -8.48
C GLU A 262 17.08 8.91 -7.75
N TYR A 263 17.19 8.81 -6.43
CA TYR A 263 16.11 8.33 -5.56
C TYR A 263 14.91 9.30 -5.52
N VAL A 264 15.16 10.59 -5.34
CA VAL A 264 14.12 11.63 -5.43
C VAL A 264 13.43 11.56 -6.81
N ALA A 265 14.18 11.30 -7.89
CA ALA A 265 13.60 11.09 -9.21
C ALA A 265 12.71 9.83 -9.28
N MET A 266 13.13 8.70 -8.68
CA MET A 266 12.36 7.45 -8.63
C MET A 266 11.05 7.60 -7.82
N VAL A 267 11.11 8.24 -6.65
CA VAL A 267 9.97 8.42 -5.74
C VAL A 267 9.04 9.52 -6.21
N ILE A 268 9.57 10.71 -6.42
CA ILE A 268 8.81 11.95 -6.48
C ILE A 268 8.55 12.39 -7.91
N GLY A 269 9.40 12.02 -8.86
CA GLY A 269 9.81 12.92 -9.95
C GLY A 269 8.73 13.90 -10.45
N ASN A 270 9.13 15.17 -10.48
CA ASN A 270 8.34 16.37 -10.74
C ASN A 270 6.81 16.20 -10.54
N ILE A 271 6.37 16.29 -9.28
CA ILE A 271 4.96 16.26 -8.83
C ILE A 271 4.04 17.08 -9.75
N THR A 272 4.52 18.21 -10.27
CA THR A 272 3.79 19.11 -11.18
C THR A 272 3.46 18.47 -12.54
N SER A 273 4.33 17.59 -13.05
CA SER A 273 4.16 16.93 -14.35
C SER A 273 3.11 15.82 -14.32
N VAL A 274 3.01 15.08 -13.21
CA VAL A 274 2.09 13.95 -13.09
C VAL A 274 0.64 14.41 -12.99
N ILE A 275 0.40 15.48 -12.22
CA ILE A 275 -0.92 16.07 -12.04
C ILE A 275 -1.44 16.61 -13.37
N SER A 276 -0.61 17.41 -14.07
CA SER A 276 -0.98 18.01 -15.36
C SER A 276 -1.30 16.94 -16.42
N VAL A 277 -0.53 15.86 -16.48
CA VAL A 277 -0.74 14.77 -17.46
C VAL A 277 -1.96 13.91 -17.11
N SER A 278 -2.23 13.66 -15.83
CA SER A 278 -3.38 12.85 -15.41
C SER A 278 -4.69 13.60 -15.66
N ILE A 279 -4.76 14.90 -15.32
CA ILE A 279 -5.93 15.75 -15.60
C ILE A 279 -6.20 15.83 -17.10
N LEU A 280 -5.17 16.04 -17.94
CA LEU A 280 -5.34 16.13 -19.39
C LEU A 280 -5.75 14.80 -20.06
N LYS A 281 -5.33 13.66 -19.52
CA LYS A 281 -5.73 12.34 -20.04
C LYS A 281 -7.18 11.98 -19.72
N TYR A 282 -7.69 12.38 -18.56
CA TYR A 282 -9.05 12.00 -18.12
C TYR A 282 -10.12 13.07 -18.42
N THR A 283 -9.75 14.34 -18.66
CA THR A 283 -10.68 15.37 -19.15
C THR A 283 -10.98 15.24 -20.65
N ARG A 284 -10.16 14.50 -21.41
CA ARG A 284 -10.42 14.16 -22.82
C ARG A 284 -11.18 12.83 -22.95
N SER A 285 -12.43 12.78 -22.49
CA SER A 285 -13.44 11.91 -23.11
C SER A 285 -14.37 12.80 -23.94
N PRO A 286 -14.67 12.44 -25.21
CA PRO A 286 -15.44 13.30 -26.08
C PRO A 286 -16.88 13.38 -25.56
N VAL A 287 -17.26 14.57 -25.10
CA VAL A 287 -18.66 14.97 -25.09
C VAL A 287 -19.06 14.97 -26.57
N THR A 288 -19.74 13.91 -27.00
CA THR A 288 -20.40 13.88 -28.30
C THR A 288 -21.45 14.98 -28.28
N ALA A 289 -21.14 16.11 -28.92
CA ALA A 289 -22.13 17.13 -29.23
C ALA A 289 -23.23 16.47 -30.08
N ALA A 290 -24.46 16.49 -29.58
CA ALA A 290 -25.62 16.11 -30.35
C ALA A 290 -25.73 17.01 -31.59
N PRO A 291 -26.11 16.49 -32.77
CA PRO A 291 -26.38 17.35 -33.91
C PRO A 291 -27.64 18.16 -33.62
N ASN A 292 -27.54 19.49 -33.71
CA ASN A 292 -28.70 20.36 -33.84
C ASN A 292 -29.47 19.95 -35.09
N GLY A 293 -30.64 19.34 -34.89
CA GLY A 293 -31.67 19.26 -35.92
C GLY A 293 -32.45 20.57 -35.95
N SER A 294 -32.42 21.26 -37.07
CA SER A 294 -33.39 22.30 -37.41
C SER A 294 -33.52 22.44 -38.92
N ALA A 295 -34.80 22.52 -39.34
CA ALA A 295 -35.37 22.63 -40.69
C ALA A 295 -35.55 21.31 -41.45
#